data_AF-A0A494V059-F1
#
_entry.id   AF-A0A494V059-F1
#
_cell.length_a   1.000
_cell.length_b   1.000
_cell.length_c   1.000
_cell.angle_alpha   90.00
_cell.angle_beta   90.00
_cell.angle_gamma   90.00
#
_symmetry.space_group_name_H-M   'P 1'
#
loop_
_entity.id
_entity.type
_entity.pdbx_description
1 polymer ?
#
loop_
_entity_poly.entity_id
_entity_poly.type
_entity_poly.pdbx_seq_one_letter_code
_entity_poly.pdbx_strand_id
1 'polypeptide(L)' 'MAEAALLAAEYGSSVAQLLHGHGYGPGHSVSARAVSEGVWRKCPACDYVGAPASVANHTKKAHAAVGEQAPGVER' A
#
# COMPACT_ATOMS: atom_id res chain seq x y z
N MET A 1 12.88 -12.06 -17.80
CA MET A 1 12.55 -11.20 -16.64
C MET A 1 13.22 -11.79 -15.42
N ALA A 2 14.07 -11.03 -14.73
CA ALA A 2 14.84 -11.54 -13.59
C ALA A 2 13.95 -11.76 -12.33
N GLU A 3 13.03 -10.84 -12.05
CA GLU A 3 12.14 -10.92 -10.87
C GLU A 3 11.22 -12.15 -10.87
N ALA A 4 10.67 -12.51 -12.04
CA ALA A 4 9.83 -13.69 -12.19
C ALA A 4 10.64 -14.98 -12.01
N ALA A 5 11.88 -15.01 -12.51
CA ALA A 5 12.78 -16.14 -12.31
C ALA A 5 13.17 -16.32 -10.83
N LEU A 6 13.43 -15.21 -10.12
CA LEU A 6 13.69 -15.22 -8.68
C LEU A 6 12.48 -15.74 -7.90
N LEU A 7 11.28 -15.22 -8.18
CA LEU A 7 10.05 -15.68 -7.52
C LEU A 7 9.82 -17.18 -7.73
N ALA A 8 10.04 -17.69 -8.94
CA ALA A 8 9.90 -19.11 -9.23
C ALA A 8 10.94 -19.97 -8.50
N ALA A 9 12.21 -19.55 -8.50
CA ALA A 9 13.32 -20.29 -7.90
C ALA A 9 13.25 -20.34 -6.37
N GLU A 10 12.91 -19.22 -5.72
CA GLU A 10 13.06 -19.06 -4.27
C GLU A 10 11.74 -19.07 -3.50
N TYR A 11 10.63 -18.70 -4.16
CA TYR A 11 9.36 -18.41 -3.49
C TYR A 11 8.15 -19.13 -4.11
N GLY A 12 8.37 -20.13 -4.96
CA GLY A 12 7.28 -20.91 -5.58
C GLY A 12 6.32 -20.05 -6.40
N SER A 13 6.82 -19.00 -7.05
CA SER A 13 6.04 -18.00 -7.80
C SER A 13 5.01 -17.25 -6.95
N SER A 14 5.20 -17.19 -5.62
CA SER A 14 4.29 -16.55 -4.69
C SER A 14 4.90 -15.31 -4.04
N VAL A 15 4.35 -14.14 -4.36
CA VAL A 15 4.70 -12.88 -3.68
C VAL A 15 4.38 -12.95 -2.19
N ALA A 16 3.32 -13.66 -1.79
CA ALA A 16 2.99 -13.84 -0.37
C ALA A 16 4.09 -14.59 0.38
N GLN A 17 4.70 -15.61 -0.22
CA GLN A 17 5.84 -16.33 0.36
C GLN A 17 7.09 -15.46 0.43
N LEU A 18 7.35 -14.63 -0.60
CA LEU A 18 8.41 -13.63 -0.54
C LEU A 18 8.21 -12.68 0.65
N LEU A 19 7.01 -12.10 0.79
CA LEU A 19 6.72 -11.17 1.88
C LEU A 19 6.88 -11.84 3.25
N HIS A 20 6.36 -13.06 3.40
CA HIS A 20 6.49 -13.83 4.63
C HIS A 20 7.96 -14.11 4.98
N GLY A 21 8.78 -14.54 4.00
CA GLY A 21 10.21 -14.78 4.18
C GLY A 21 11.01 -13.54 4.56
N HIS A 22 10.52 -12.34 4.24
CA HIS A 22 11.09 -11.05 4.63
C HIS A 22 10.49 -10.50 5.94
N GLY A 23 9.74 -11.33 6.67
CA GLY A 23 9.18 -11.01 7.99
C GLY A 23 7.88 -10.23 7.96
N TYR A 24 7.26 -10.02 6.81
CA TYR A 24 5.96 -9.37 6.72
C TYR A 24 4.82 -10.36 6.95
N GLY A 25 3.74 -9.88 7.57
CA GLY A 25 2.60 -10.72 7.92
C GLY A 25 1.64 -10.01 8.88
N PRO A 26 0.75 -10.75 9.55
CA PRO A 26 -0.08 -10.19 10.62
C PRO A 26 0.79 -9.51 11.67
N GLY A 27 0.58 -8.21 11.90
CA GLY A 27 1.38 -7.40 12.83
C GLY A 27 2.63 -6.74 12.22
N HIS A 28 3.04 -7.09 11.00
CA HIS A 28 4.14 -6.43 10.30
C HIS A 28 3.77 -6.14 8.84
N SER A 29 3.13 -4.98 8.64
CA SER A 29 2.58 -4.56 7.34
C SER A 29 3.63 -3.92 6.43
N VAL A 30 3.70 -4.41 5.19
CA VAL A 30 4.54 -3.84 4.12
C VAL A 30 4.13 -2.42 3.79
N SER A 31 2.82 -2.15 3.69
CA SER A 31 2.32 -0.82 3.33
C SER A 31 2.53 0.18 4.46
N ALA A 32 2.41 -0.25 5.72
CA ALA A 32 2.73 0.59 6.88
C ALA A 32 4.22 0.97 6.90
N ARG A 33 5.11 0.00 6.66
CA ARG A 33 6.55 0.27 6.53
C ARG A 33 6.85 1.19 5.35
N ALA A 34 6.25 0.96 4.19
CA ALA A 34 6.47 1.81 3.01
C ALA A 34 6.07 3.29 3.27
N VAL A 35 5.05 3.52 4.10
CA VAL A 35 4.65 4.86 4.54
C VAL A 35 5.64 5.43 5.56
N SER A 36 6.09 4.66 6.55
CA SER A 36 7.07 5.14 7.54
C SER A 36 8.41 5.51 6.90
N GLU A 37 8.81 4.80 5.85
CA GLU A 37 10.01 5.07 5.04
C GLU A 37 9.82 6.22 4.03
N GLY A 38 8.61 6.81 3.95
CA GLY A 38 8.30 7.92 3.05
C GLY A 38 8.20 7.56 1.56
N VAL A 39 8.34 6.28 1.21
CA VAL A 39 8.25 5.81 -0.19
C VAL A 39 6.80 5.85 -0.67
N TRP A 40 5.86 5.53 0.23
CA TRP A 40 4.41 5.61 0.00
C TRP A 40 3.79 6.70 0.86
N ARG A 41 2.59 7.14 0.48
CA ARG A 41 1.82 8.12 1.26
C ARG A 41 0.37 7.67 1.43
N LYS A 42 -0.27 8.14 2.51
CA LYS A 42 -1.71 8.00 2.72
C LYS A 42 -2.46 9.08 1.92
N CYS A 43 -3.62 8.73 1.37
CA CYS A 43 -4.55 9.71 0.81
C CYS A 43 -5.02 10.66 1.92
N PRO A 44 -5.10 11.98 1.67
CA PRO A 44 -5.56 12.92 2.69
C PRO A 44 -7.06 12.82 3.01
N ALA A 45 -7.85 12.13 2.17
CA ALA A 45 -9.31 12.07 2.29
C ALA A 45 -9.87 10.67 2.60
N CYS A 46 -9.05 9.62 2.58
CA CYS A 46 -9.48 8.25 2.91
C CYS A 46 -8.29 7.36 3.31
N ASP A 47 -8.55 6.10 3.62
CA ASP A 47 -7.53 5.14 4.05
C ASP A 47 -6.69 4.51 2.91
N TYR A 48 -6.85 4.98 1.67
CA TYR A 48 -6.01 4.52 0.55
C TYR A 48 -4.54 4.88 0.76
N VAL A 49 -3.65 3.90 0.56
CA VAL A 49 -2.19 4.07 0.67
C VAL A 49 -1.54 3.59 -0.62
N GLY A 50 -0.55 4.33 -1.12
CA GLY A 50 0.21 3.90 -2.29
C GLY A 50 1.36 4.82 -2.61
N ALA A 51 2.04 4.52 -3.72
CA ALA A 51 3.04 5.40 -4.30
C ALA A 51 2.45 6.79 -4.62
N PRO A 52 3.25 7.88 -4.61
CA PRO A 52 2.75 9.24 -4.81
C PRO A 52 1.90 9.43 -6.07
N ALA A 53 2.31 8.83 -7.20
CA ALA A 53 1.58 8.87 -8.46
C ALA A 53 0.21 8.17 -8.36
N SER A 54 0.16 6.99 -7.73
CA SER A 54 -1.09 6.26 -7.49
C SER A 54 -2.04 7.05 -6.59
N VAL A 55 -1.54 7.68 -5.53
CA VAL A 55 -2.36 8.51 -4.64
C VAL A 55 -2.87 9.76 -5.36
N ALA A 56 -2.04 10.43 -6.17
CA ALA A 56 -2.48 11.58 -6.96
C ALA A 56 -3.59 11.22 -7.96
N ASN A 57 -3.44 10.09 -8.65
CA ASN A 57 -4.46 9.57 -9.55
C ASN A 57 -5.73 9.15 -8.79
N HIS A 58 -5.57 8.48 -7.64
CA HIS A 58 -6.67 8.10 -6.77
C HIS A 58 -7.46 9.34 -6.30
N THR A 59 -6.80 10.37 -5.78
CA THR A 59 -7.47 11.59 -5.32
C THR A 59 -8.28 12.25 -6.44
N LYS A 60 -7.74 12.33 -7.66
CA LYS A 60 -8.48 12.88 -8.81
C LYS A 60 -9.71 12.07 -9.18
N LYS A 61 -9.65 10.74 -9.07
CA LYS A 61 -10.73 9.85 -9.51
C LYS A 61 -11.79 9.62 -8.43
N ALA A 62 -11.37 9.51 -7.18
CA ALA A 62 -12.23 9.15 -6.05
C ALA A 62 -12.73 10.37 -5.25
N HIS A 63 -12.05 11.52 -5.36
CA HIS A 63 -12.33 12.71 -4.54
C HIS A 63 -12.44 14.00 -5.35
N ALA A 64 -12.65 13.93 -6.67
CA ALA A 64 -13.04 15.10 -7.44
C ALA A 64 -14.47 15.51 -7.05
N ALA A 65 -14.55 16.38 -6.03
CA ALA A 65 -15.72 17.14 -5.57
C ALA A 65 -17.11 16.53 -5.83
N VAL A 66 -17.55 15.69 -4.90
CA VAL A 66 -18.80 15.99 -4.16
C VAL A 66 -18.36 16.20 -2.71
N GLY A 67 -18.73 17.35 -2.15
CA GLY A 67 -18.22 17.89 -0.89
C GLY A 67 -18.48 17.05 0.37
N GLU A 68 -17.86 17.51 1.45
CA GLU A 68 -18.10 17.13 2.86
C GLU A 68 -18.00 15.64 3.22
N GLN A 69 -16.88 15.23 3.83
CA GLN A 69 -16.90 14.15 4.81
C GLN A 69 -16.17 14.61 6.08
N ALA A 70 -16.99 14.88 7.09
CA ALA A 70 -16.65 15.29 8.45
C ALA A 70 -15.84 14.23 9.21
N PRO A 71 -15.12 14.59 10.29
CA PRO A 71 -14.34 13.63 11.07
C PRO A 71 -15.28 12.76 11.93
N GLY A 72 -15.26 11.46 11.69
CA GLY A 72 -15.93 10.45 12.52
C GLY A 72 -15.13 10.18 13.78
N VAL A 73 -15.71 10.62 14.89
CA VAL A 73 -15.30 10.52 16.30
C VAL A 73 -14.92 9.10 16.77
N GLU A 74 -13.84 9.06 17.54
CA GLU A 74 -13.40 8.01 18.49
C GLU A 74 -14.49 7.58 19.50
N ARG A 75 -14.60 6.29 19.85
CA ARG A 75 -14.98 5.78 21.19
C ARG A 75 -14.48 4.35 21.41
#